data_AF-A0A0P7CN62-F1
#
_entry.id   AF-A0A0P7CN62-F1
#
_cell.length_a   1.000
_cell.length_b   1.000
_cell.length_c   1.000
_cell.angle_alpha   90.00
_cell.angle_beta   90.00
_cell.angle_gamma   90.00
#
_symmetry.space_group_name_H-M   'P 1'
#
loop_
_entity.id
_entity.type
_entity.pdbx_description
1 polymer ?
#
loop_
_entity_poly.entity_id
_entity_poly.type
_entity_poly.pdbx_seq_one_letter_code
_entity_poly.pdbx_strand_id
1 'polypeptide(L)'
;MRRWHGRLVREHGQAHLDLGWSHEFWDTAFAFFQNAYHLKDWIIADRPDLATTIEATITGNPSLRYCADICNGTKHRAVDRRHRIPGHLAPIREYAPHEPTRQRLHVIGPEGPQPVLDLADDCLTTWDQFIATHLEPATETDQRT
;
A
#
# COMPACT_ATOMS: atom_id res chain seq x y z
N MET A 1 -5.16 -2.74 8.79
CA MET A 1 -3.97 -2.45 7.96
C MET A 1 -2.67 -2.98 8.56
N ARG A 2 -2.22 -2.52 9.75
CA ARG A 2 -0.97 -2.98 10.42
C ARG A 2 -0.77 -4.50 10.48
N ARG A 3 -1.83 -5.26 10.75
CA ARG A 3 -1.78 -6.74 10.76
C ARG A 3 -1.42 -7.34 9.39
N TRP A 4 -1.96 -6.78 8.31
CA TRP A 4 -1.67 -7.24 6.94
C TRP A 4 -0.25 -6.83 6.52
N HIS A 5 0.16 -5.62 6.86
CA HIS A 5 1.53 -5.16 6.69
C HIS A 5 2.55 -6.08 7.38
N GLY A 6 2.33 -6.39 8.66
CA GLY A 6 3.21 -7.31 9.38
C GLY A 6 3.20 -8.75 8.85
N ARG A 7 2.17 -9.18 8.11
CA ARG A 7 2.18 -10.45 7.37
C ARG A 7 3.08 -10.35 6.15
N LEU A 8 2.92 -9.29 5.36
CA LEU A 8 3.74 -9.01 4.17
C LEU A 8 5.24 -8.95 4.50
N VAL A 9 5.62 -8.26 5.58
CA VAL A 9 7.02 -8.19 6.06
C VAL A 9 7.56 -9.57 6.42
N ARG A 10 6.77 -10.39 7.14
CA ARG A 10 7.19 -11.75 7.53
C ARG A 10 7.34 -12.67 6.33
N GLU A 11 6.40 -12.62 5.40
CA GLU A 11 6.43 -13.42 4.17
C GLU A 11 7.60 -12.99 3.28
N HIS A 12 7.92 -11.69 3.19
CA HIS A 12 9.11 -11.22 2.48
C HIS A 12 10.42 -11.68 3.12
N GLY A 13 10.47 -11.75 4.46
CA GLY A 13 11.69 -12.09 5.21
C GLY A 13 12.06 -13.58 5.21
N GLN A 14 11.20 -14.45 4.68
CA GLN A 14 11.47 -15.88 4.57
C GLN A 14 12.28 -16.20 3.31
N ALA A 15 13.10 -17.27 3.37
CA ALA A 15 13.80 -17.78 2.19
C ALA A 15 12.83 -18.63 1.37
N HIS A 16 12.70 -18.32 0.08
CA HIS A 16 11.70 -18.96 -0.79
C HIS A 16 12.38 -19.85 -1.81
N LEU A 17 12.07 -21.14 -1.74
CA LEU A 17 12.62 -22.17 -2.63
C LEU A 17 11.60 -22.65 -3.66
N ASP A 18 10.32 -22.29 -3.53
CA ASP A 18 9.26 -22.70 -4.44
C ASP A 18 8.69 -21.56 -5.28
N LEU A 19 8.06 -21.94 -6.40
CA LEU A 19 7.34 -21.01 -7.27
C LEU A 19 6.01 -20.58 -6.66
N GLY A 20 5.47 -21.39 -5.73
CA GLY A 20 4.22 -21.14 -5.00
C GLY A 20 4.26 -19.78 -4.34
N TRP A 21 5.31 -19.53 -3.52
CA TRP A 21 5.42 -18.36 -2.65
C TRP A 21 4.96 -17.03 -3.22
N SER A 22 5.24 -16.73 -4.49
CA SER A 22 4.82 -15.44 -5.05
C SER A 22 3.31 -15.29 -5.07
N HIS A 23 2.57 -16.38 -5.25
CA HIS A 23 1.11 -16.35 -5.28
C HIS A 23 0.59 -16.00 -3.89
N GLU A 24 1.06 -16.66 -2.83
CA GLU A 24 0.68 -16.30 -1.46
C GLU A 24 1.12 -14.87 -1.12
N PHE A 25 2.31 -14.46 -1.54
CA PHE A 25 2.78 -13.09 -1.33
C PHE A 25 1.89 -12.08 -2.05
N TRP A 26 1.53 -12.32 -3.32
CA TRP A 26 0.64 -11.44 -4.07
C TRP A 26 -0.76 -11.38 -3.46
N ASP A 27 -1.29 -12.50 -2.97
CA ASP A 27 -2.57 -12.53 -2.25
C ASP A 27 -2.51 -11.67 -0.97
N THR A 28 -1.45 -11.81 -0.18
CA THR A 28 -1.21 -10.97 1.01
C THR A 28 -1.03 -9.50 0.63
N ALA A 29 -0.30 -9.20 -0.45
CA ALA A 29 -0.09 -7.85 -0.95
C ALA A 29 -1.41 -7.21 -1.42
N PHE A 30 -2.22 -7.94 -2.19
CA PHE A 30 -3.52 -7.46 -2.64
C PHE A 30 -4.48 -7.25 -1.47
N ALA A 31 -4.51 -8.17 -0.50
CA ALA A 31 -5.28 -7.97 0.73
C ALA A 31 -4.81 -6.70 1.45
N PHE A 32 -3.51 -6.47 1.58
CA PHE A 32 -2.97 -5.24 2.16
C PHE A 32 -3.44 -3.99 1.39
N PHE A 33 -3.19 -3.90 0.08
CA PHE A 33 -3.52 -2.71 -0.72
C PHE A 33 -5.01 -2.42 -0.79
N GLN A 34 -5.86 -3.45 -0.86
CA GLN A 34 -7.31 -3.27 -0.77
C GLN A 34 -7.71 -2.69 0.60
N ASN A 35 -7.19 -3.25 1.69
CA ASN A 35 -7.46 -2.73 3.04
C ASN A 35 -6.91 -1.30 3.23
N ALA A 36 -5.74 -1.00 2.66
CA ALA A 36 -5.11 0.31 2.76
C ALA A 36 -5.87 1.37 1.95
N TYR A 37 -6.32 1.04 0.73
CA TYR A 37 -7.07 1.98 -0.10
C TYR A 37 -8.47 2.25 0.47
N HIS A 38 -9.17 1.20 0.93
CA HIS A 38 -10.53 1.32 1.46
C HIS A 38 -10.62 1.93 2.86
N LEU A 39 -9.50 2.15 3.55
CA LEU A 39 -9.50 2.90 4.82
C LEU A 39 -10.12 4.30 4.65
N LYS A 40 -9.91 4.93 3.48
CA LYS A 40 -10.50 6.23 3.17
C LYS A 40 -12.02 6.23 3.30
N ASP A 41 -12.68 5.14 2.89
CA ASP A 41 -14.14 5.07 2.83
C ASP A 41 -14.70 5.01 4.26
N TRP A 42 -14.00 4.30 5.16
CA TRP A 42 -14.32 4.26 6.59
C TRP A 42 -14.13 5.62 7.26
N ILE A 43 -13.01 6.31 7.00
CA ILE A 43 -12.77 7.63 7.59
C ILE A 43 -13.78 8.65 7.06
N ILE A 44 -14.11 8.63 5.77
CA ILE A 44 -15.10 9.56 5.19
C ILE A 44 -16.49 9.32 5.77
N ALA A 45 -16.86 8.06 6.04
CA ALA A 45 -18.13 7.74 6.67
C ALA A 45 -18.24 8.30 8.10
N ASP A 46 -17.15 8.30 8.86
CA ASP A 46 -17.08 8.83 10.23
C ASP A 46 -16.87 10.36 10.27
N ARG A 47 -16.03 10.87 9.37
CA ARG A 47 -15.59 12.27 9.25
C ARG A 47 -15.74 12.76 7.81
N PRO A 48 -16.98 13.07 7.35
CA PRO A 48 -17.22 13.54 5.99
C PRO A 48 -16.48 14.84 5.65
N ASP A 49 -16.17 15.66 6.65
CA ASP A 49 -15.41 16.90 6.52
C ASP A 49 -13.97 16.69 6.01
N LEU A 50 -13.41 15.49 6.21
CA LEU A 50 -12.05 15.16 5.79
C LEU A 50 -11.97 14.61 4.35
N ALA A 51 -13.09 14.44 3.64
CA ALA A 51 -13.11 13.79 2.33
C ALA A 51 -12.17 14.42 1.30
N THR A 52 -12.15 15.75 1.20
CA THR A 52 -11.25 16.47 0.29
C THR A 52 -9.79 16.30 0.70
N THR A 53 -9.49 16.38 2.01
CA THR A 53 -8.13 16.20 2.54
C THR A 53 -7.62 14.80 2.24
N ILE A 54 -8.45 13.78 2.42
CA ILE A 54 -8.09 12.38 2.17
C ILE A 54 -7.77 12.14 0.69
N GLU A 55 -8.61 12.61 -0.23
CA GLU A 55 -8.33 12.47 -1.67
C GLU A 55 -7.10 13.27 -2.08
N ALA A 56 -6.83 14.41 -1.45
CA ALA A 56 -5.59 15.16 -1.64
C ALA A 56 -4.36 14.39 -1.13
N THR A 57 -4.43 13.75 0.05
CA THR A 57 -3.37 12.88 0.59
C THR A 57 -3.07 11.72 -0.36
N ILE A 58 -4.10 11.03 -0.86
CA ILE A 58 -3.93 9.93 -1.82
C ILE A 58 -3.32 10.44 -3.13
N THR A 59 -3.72 11.61 -3.61
CA THR A 59 -3.21 12.16 -4.88
C THR A 59 -1.78 12.71 -4.74
N GLY A 60 -1.41 13.22 -3.57
CA GLY A 60 -0.10 13.76 -3.29
C GLY A 60 0.97 12.72 -2.96
N ASN A 61 0.59 11.52 -2.51
CA ASN A 61 1.53 10.46 -2.16
C ASN A 61 1.66 9.41 -3.30
N PRO A 62 2.85 9.20 -3.88
CA PRO A 62 3.06 8.23 -4.95
C PRO A 62 2.63 6.80 -4.58
N SER A 63 3.01 6.32 -3.39
CA SER A 63 2.72 4.95 -2.94
C SER A 63 1.22 4.71 -2.75
N LEU A 64 0.46 5.72 -2.26
CA LEU A 64 -1.00 5.66 -2.20
C LEU A 64 -1.67 5.70 -3.59
N ARG A 65 -1.05 6.34 -4.60
CA ARG A 65 -1.53 6.26 -5.99
C ARG A 65 -1.34 4.84 -6.55
N TYR A 66 -0.21 4.20 -6.28
CA TYR A 66 0.01 2.80 -6.65
C TYR A 66 -1.00 1.90 -5.94
N CYS A 67 -1.21 2.09 -4.64
CA CYS A 67 -2.21 1.37 -3.86
C CYS A 67 -3.62 1.49 -4.46
N ALA A 68 -4.01 2.70 -4.86
CA ALA A 68 -5.29 2.95 -5.52
C ALA A 68 -5.43 2.18 -6.84
N ASP A 69 -4.40 2.20 -7.68
CA ASP A 69 -4.42 1.52 -8.98
C ASP A 69 -4.35 -0.01 -8.85
N ILE A 70 -3.55 -0.54 -7.91
CA ILE A 70 -3.51 -1.97 -7.58
C ILE A 70 -4.89 -2.44 -7.10
N CYS A 71 -5.52 -1.68 -6.20
CA CYS A 71 -6.87 -1.98 -5.72
C CYS A 71 -7.90 -1.91 -6.87
N ASN A 72 -7.80 -0.92 -7.75
CA ASN A 72 -8.70 -0.80 -8.90
C ASN A 72 -8.51 -1.91 -9.93
N GLY A 73 -7.28 -2.34 -10.18
CA GLY A 73 -6.96 -3.42 -11.12
C GLY A 73 -7.35 -4.81 -10.62
N THR A 74 -7.32 -5.03 -9.30
CA THR A 74 -7.70 -6.33 -8.69
C THR A 74 -9.22 -6.51 -8.54
N LYS A 75 -10.00 -5.42 -8.48
CA LYS A 75 -11.46 -5.48 -8.28
C LYS A 75 -12.27 -5.50 -9.58
N HIS A 76 -11.72 -5.02 -10.69
CA HIS A 76 -12.45 -4.82 -11.93
C HIS A 76 -11.96 -5.74 -13.04
N ARG A 77 -12.88 -6.54 -13.62
CA ARG A 77 -12.62 -7.38 -14.80
C ARG A 77 -12.21 -6.57 -16.05
N ALA A 78 -12.57 -5.28 -16.08
CA ALA A 78 -12.13 -4.27 -17.04
C ALA A 78 -11.93 -2.96 -16.29
N VAL A 79 -10.77 -2.31 -16.45
CA VAL A 79 -10.43 -1.11 -15.68
C VAL A 79 -11.31 0.08 -16.10
N ASP A 80 -12.37 0.34 -15.35
CA ASP A 80 -13.42 1.32 -15.70
C ASP A 80 -13.06 2.77 -15.32
N ARG A 81 -11.89 2.97 -14.70
CA ARG A 81 -11.36 4.29 -14.32
C ARG A 81 -9.95 4.45 -14.85
N ARG A 82 -9.65 5.63 -15.42
CA ARG A 82 -8.29 5.98 -15.85
C ARG A 82 -7.31 5.78 -14.69
N HIS A 83 -6.24 5.03 -14.93
CA HIS A 83 -5.19 4.79 -13.94
C HIS A 83 -4.68 6.13 -13.39
N ARG A 84 -4.50 6.21 -12.06
CA ARG A 84 -3.87 7.36 -11.41
C ARG A 84 -2.38 7.45 -11.74
N ILE A 85 -1.80 6.35 -12.22
CA ILE A 85 -0.43 6.20 -12.67
C ILE A 85 -0.42 5.86 -14.17
N PRO A 86 0.36 6.59 -15.00
CA PRO A 86 0.55 6.22 -16.40
C PRO A 86 1.17 4.82 -16.55
N GLY A 87 0.54 3.94 -17.34
CA GLY A 87 1.07 2.61 -17.69
C GLY A 87 0.24 1.44 -17.18
N HIS A 88 0.78 0.21 -17.32
CA HIS A 88 0.17 -1.02 -16.83
C HIS A 88 0.96 -1.56 -15.64
N LEU A 89 0.26 -1.88 -14.56
CA LEU A 89 0.85 -2.55 -13.41
C LEU A 89 1.05 -4.03 -13.76
N ALA A 90 2.29 -4.48 -13.79
CA ALA A 90 2.64 -5.87 -14.00
C ALA A 90 3.48 -6.38 -12.82
N PRO A 91 3.13 -7.54 -12.24
CA PRO A 91 3.95 -8.18 -11.23
C PRO A 91 5.23 -8.72 -11.88
N ILE A 92 6.40 -8.33 -11.38
CA ILE A 92 7.68 -8.91 -11.81
C ILE A 92 8.49 -9.43 -10.62
N ARG A 93 9.30 -10.47 -10.88
CA ARG A 93 10.24 -11.07 -9.93
C ARG A 93 11.66 -10.61 -10.27
N GLU A 94 12.37 -10.09 -9.29
CA GLU A 94 13.82 -9.89 -9.35
C GLU A 94 14.53 -11.08 -8.68
N TYR A 95 15.50 -11.67 -9.40
CA TYR A 95 16.38 -12.71 -8.89
C TYR A 95 17.77 -12.12 -8.62
N ALA A 96 18.26 -12.20 -7.38
CA ALA A 96 19.64 -11.87 -7.08
C ALA A 96 20.54 -13.07 -7.46
N PRO A 97 21.47 -12.93 -8.43
CA PRO A 97 22.26 -14.06 -8.92
C PRO A 97 23.15 -14.71 -7.84
N HIS A 98 23.44 -13.98 -6.76
CA HIS A 98 24.25 -14.45 -5.63
C HIS A 98 23.42 -14.82 -4.39
N GLU A 99 22.11 -14.60 -4.41
CA GLU A 99 21.15 -14.92 -3.34
C GLU A 99 19.84 -15.45 -3.95
N PRO A 100 19.83 -16.65 -4.58
CA PRO A 100 18.67 -17.15 -5.33
C PRO A 100 17.40 -17.35 -4.48
N THR A 101 17.56 -17.42 -3.15
CA THR A 101 16.46 -17.53 -2.19
C THR A 101 15.82 -16.19 -1.83
N ARG A 102 16.44 -15.07 -2.24
CA ARG A 102 15.98 -13.71 -1.94
C ARG A 102 15.30 -13.13 -3.18
N GLN A 103 13.99 -13.29 -3.23
CA GLN A 103 13.16 -12.79 -4.30
C GLN A 103 12.51 -11.46 -3.88
N ARG A 104 12.53 -10.47 -4.78
CA ARG A 104 11.77 -9.23 -4.59
C ARG A 104 10.69 -9.11 -5.65
N LEU A 105 9.47 -8.86 -5.19
CA LEU A 105 8.34 -8.60 -6.05
C LEU A 105 8.18 -7.11 -6.28
N HIS A 106 8.00 -6.73 -7.54
CA HIS A 106 7.84 -5.35 -7.95
C HIS A 106 6.55 -5.16 -8.75
N VAL A 107 6.08 -3.92 -8.75
CA VAL A 107 5.08 -3.42 -9.67
C VAL A 107 5.75 -2.46 -10.63
N ILE A 108 5.56 -2.65 -11.94
CA ILE A 108 6.06 -1.69 -12.94
C ILE A 108 5.14 -0.47 -12.95
N GLY A 109 5.72 0.71 -12.81
CA GLY A 109 5.07 1.97 -13.15
C GLY A 109 5.99 2.90 -13.95
N PRO A 110 5.61 4.17 -14.14
CA PRO A 110 6.26 5.11 -15.05
C PRO A 110 7.67 5.49 -14.61
N GLU A 111 7.97 5.36 -13.32
CA GLU A 111 9.30 5.61 -12.73
C GLU A 111 10.17 4.35 -12.71
N GLY A 112 9.68 3.24 -13.28
CA GLY A 112 10.33 1.94 -13.28
C GLY A 112 9.74 0.98 -12.24
N PRO A 113 10.39 -0.18 -12.02
CA PRO A 113 9.96 -1.16 -11.03
C PRO A 113 9.96 -0.58 -9.61
N GLN A 114 8.83 -0.70 -8.92
CA GLN A 114 8.68 -0.30 -7.52
C GLN A 114 8.56 -1.54 -6.64
N PRO A 115 9.41 -1.72 -5.62
CA PRO A 115 9.30 -2.85 -4.69
C PRO A 115 7.95 -2.81 -3.95
N VAL A 116 7.25 -3.95 -3.93
CA VAL A 116 5.92 -4.04 -3.30
C VAL A 116 5.96 -3.71 -1.81
N LEU A 117 7.03 -4.12 -1.12
CA LEU A 117 7.16 -3.88 0.32
C LEU A 117 7.35 -2.40 0.63
N ASP A 118 8.19 -1.70 -0.14
CA ASP A 118 8.43 -0.26 0.02
C ASP A 118 7.14 0.54 -0.19
N LEU A 119 6.35 0.19 -1.22
CA LEU A 119 5.02 0.77 -1.44
C LEU A 119 4.10 0.54 -0.24
N ALA A 120 4.16 -0.64 0.39
CA ALA A 120 3.33 -0.97 1.54
C ALA A 120 3.77 -0.23 2.82
N ASP A 121 5.07 -0.11 3.06
CA ASP A 121 5.67 0.66 4.16
C ASP A 121 5.25 2.13 4.08
N ASP A 122 5.37 2.74 2.91
CA ASP A 122 4.99 4.13 2.67
C ASP A 122 3.50 4.37 2.84
N CYS A 123 2.66 3.45 2.33
CA CYS A 123 1.21 3.52 2.51
C CYS A 123 0.84 3.51 4.00
N LEU A 124 1.42 2.59 4.77
CA LEU A 124 1.16 2.49 6.20
C LEU A 124 1.62 3.75 6.94
N THR A 125 2.84 4.21 6.66
CA THR A 125 3.41 5.41 7.28
C THR A 125 2.57 6.64 6.99
N THR A 126 2.12 6.81 5.75
CA THR A 126 1.28 7.95 5.35
C THR A 126 -0.07 7.93 6.06
N TRP A 127 -0.71 6.75 6.17
CA TRP A 127 -1.96 6.62 6.90
C TRP A 127 -1.80 6.85 8.40
N ASP A 128 -0.74 6.34 9.01
CA ASP A 128 -0.43 6.57 10.41
C ASP A 128 -0.27 8.06 10.72
N GLN A 129 0.47 8.78 9.87
CA GLN A 129 0.62 10.23 9.98
C GLN A 129 -0.70 10.96 9.81
N PHE A 130 -1.52 10.55 8.84
CA PHE A 130 -2.84 11.15 8.61
C PHE A 130 -3.75 10.99 9.84
N ILE A 131 -3.81 9.79 10.41
CA ILE A 131 -4.62 9.49 11.60
C ILE A 131 -4.14 10.32 12.79
N ALA A 132 -2.84 10.34 13.06
CA ALA A 132 -2.27 11.11 14.17
C ALA A 132 -2.52 12.62 14.02
N THR A 133 -2.52 13.14 12.78
CA THR A 133 -2.70 14.57 12.52
C THR A 133 -4.17 15.01 12.58
N HIS A 134 -5.11 14.16 12.17
CA HIS A 134 -6.50 14.57 11.92
C HIS A 134 -7.56 13.89 12.78
N LEU A 135 -7.24 12.76 13.41
CA LEU A 135 -8.19 11.92 14.14
C LEU A 135 -7.81 11.71 15.61
N GLU A 136 -6.53 11.76 15.95
CA GLU A 136 -6.10 11.72 17.34
C GLU A 136 -6.24 13.12 17.97
N PRO A 137 -6.80 13.24 19.20
CA PRO A 137 -6.85 14.51 19.88
C PRO A 137 -5.41 14.98 20.15
N ALA A 138 -5.15 16.27 19.92
CA ALA A 138 -3.89 16.87 20.33
C ALA A 138 -3.67 16.56 21.81
N THR A 139 -2.59 15.85 22.13
CA THR A 139 -2.19 15.66 23.53
C THR A 139 -2.07 17.04 24.15
N GLU A 140 -3.01 17.39 25.03
CA GLU A 140 -2.93 18.57 25.88
C GLU A 140 -1.60 18.48 26.63
N THR A 141 -0.67 19.35 26.25
CA THR A 141 0.52 19.63 27.03
C THR A 141 0.04 20.13 28.38
N ASP A 142 0.14 19.27 29.40
CA ASP A 142 -0.17 19.55 30.79
C ASP A 142 0.73 20.72 31.27
N GLN A 143 0.24 21.95 31.07
CA GLN A 143 0.72 23.12 31.79
C GLN A 143 0.09 23.09 33.18
N ARG A 144 0.65 22.25 34.06
CA ARG A 144 0.45 22.41 35.50
C ARG A 144 1.48 23.38 36.05
N THR A 145 0.88 24.42 36.62
CA THR A 145 1.41 25.62 37.25
C THR A 145 2.19 25.33 38.51
#